data_AF-A0A6I6D078-F1
#
_entry.id   AF-A0A6I6D078-F1
#
_cell.length_a   1.000
_cell.length_b   1.000
_cell.length_c   1.000
_cell.angle_alpha   90.00
_cell.angle_beta   90.00
_cell.angle_gamma   90.00
#
_symmetry.space_group_name_H-M   'P 1'
#
loop_
_entity.id
_entity.type
_entity.pdbx_description
1 polymer ?
#
loop_
_entity_poly.entity_id
_entity_poly.type
_entity_poly.pdbx_seq_one_letter_code
_entity_poly.pdbx_strand_id
1 'polypeptide(L)'
;MPRVNAARSGRRTPSGCAVSFDASVVEGCYNIDAQVIQHPLRRRWPVSTTESNPTETESQALLPIRSVSQITGVNPITLRAWERRYDLIRPTRTPAGHRLYSQADIRTIQRIQELAESGMGFAQIALLLEQEGPDANEDAGDETSTTAPPTTVAPPRSLLDRVMRAAIDLDPSELRAAEVTALMWLTPEDYLREVLIEALAQLEARTAWPDRDLGLVWLAEYIKGRAEWVADAPGRATAPVVVIDNLVPGRPFSAGGLRLFTALHDDQFHVRLLPTGLNETQRTQMARRWGARAWIRLDTTRPENPTTSAAGARVFWCELPLLEPEDGDQAVDFMQRWRELVERDIQHCREQVAEALGRPEPAPVRLTRH
;
A
#
# COMPACT_ATOMS: atom_id res chain seq x y z
N MET A 1 -28.64 37.03 -41.84
CA MET A 1 -29.53 36.24 -40.97
C MET A 1 -30.98 36.52 -41.34
N PRO A 2 -31.95 35.60 -41.15
CA PRO A 2 -32.03 34.13 -41.33
C PRO A 2 -33.24 33.78 -42.28
N ARG A 3 -33.60 32.57 -42.75
CA ARG A 3 -33.93 31.25 -42.15
C ARG A 3 -34.03 30.20 -43.29
N VAL A 4 -33.41 29.01 -43.19
CA VAL A 4 -33.95 27.67 -42.81
C VAL A 4 -35.03 27.04 -43.72
N ASN A 5 -34.67 25.94 -44.42
CA ASN A 5 -35.35 24.62 -44.51
C ASN A 5 -34.67 23.75 -45.62
N ALA A 6 -34.03 22.61 -45.33
CA ALA A 6 -34.55 21.26 -45.03
C ALA A 6 -34.86 20.38 -46.29
N ALA A 7 -34.02 19.36 -46.55
CA ALA A 7 -34.33 18.11 -47.28
C ALA A 7 -33.17 17.10 -47.07
N ARG A 8 -33.35 16.05 -46.26
CA ARG A 8 -33.72 14.65 -46.56
C ARG A 8 -32.64 13.74 -47.21
N SER A 9 -32.34 12.69 -46.43
CA SER A 9 -32.06 11.29 -46.80
C SER A 9 -30.63 10.88 -47.20
N GLY A 10 -30.18 9.80 -46.54
CA GLY A 10 -28.94 9.10 -46.87
C GLY A 10 -28.54 8.10 -45.78
N ARG A 11 -29.36 7.07 -45.53
CA ARG A 11 -28.89 5.88 -44.79
C ARG A 11 -27.89 5.14 -45.68
N ARG A 12 -26.68 4.92 -45.19
CA ARG A 12 -25.78 3.88 -45.66
C ARG A 12 -25.19 3.16 -44.44
N THR A 13 -25.59 1.91 -44.28
CA THR A 13 -24.76 0.88 -43.65
C THR A 13 -23.52 0.63 -44.52
N PRO A 14 -22.41 0.17 -43.93
CA PRO A 14 -22.03 -1.19 -44.27
C PRO A 14 -21.45 -2.02 -43.10
N SER A 15 -21.76 -3.31 -43.20
CA SER A 15 -20.90 -4.47 -42.98
C SER A 15 -20.24 -4.71 -41.62
N GLY A 16 -20.78 -5.73 -40.94
CA GLY A 16 -20.17 -6.36 -39.80
C GLY A 16 -18.88 -7.10 -40.15
N CYS A 17 -17.94 -7.02 -39.21
CA CYS A 17 -16.96 -8.07 -38.96
C CYS A 17 -17.44 -8.83 -37.72
N ALA A 18 -17.94 -10.05 -37.94
CA ALA A 18 -18.03 -11.05 -36.88
C ALA A 18 -16.61 -11.54 -36.61
N VAL A 19 -16.07 -11.29 -35.42
CA VAL A 19 -14.87 -12.01 -34.94
C VAL A 19 -15.38 -13.10 -34.02
N SER A 20 -15.32 -14.32 -34.54
CA SER A 20 -15.52 -15.58 -33.83
C SER A 20 -14.50 -15.69 -32.70
N PHE A 21 -14.98 -15.85 -31.46
CA PHE A 21 -14.18 -16.35 -30.35
C PHE A 21 -13.97 -17.86 -30.55
N ASP A 22 -12.76 -18.26 -30.92
CA ASP A 22 -12.36 -19.66 -30.90
C ASP A 22 -11.90 -20.00 -29.48
N ALA A 23 -12.72 -20.79 -28.78
CA ALA A 23 -12.42 -21.36 -27.49
C ALA A 23 -11.69 -22.69 -27.70
N SER A 24 -10.38 -22.63 -27.92
CA SER A 24 -9.53 -23.81 -27.88
C SER A 24 -8.11 -23.43 -27.44
N VAL A 25 -7.80 -23.71 -26.17
CA VAL A 25 -6.59 -24.36 -25.61
C VAL A 25 -6.65 -24.13 -24.11
N VAL A 26 -7.41 -24.98 -23.43
CA VAL A 26 -7.33 -25.22 -21.99
C VAL A 26 -6.83 -26.66 -21.87
N GLU A 27 -5.58 -26.83 -21.45
CA GLU A 27 -5.06 -27.99 -20.71
C GLU A 27 -3.52 -27.93 -20.70
N GLY A 28 -2.90 -27.99 -19.51
CA GLY A 28 -1.45 -28.17 -19.43
C GLY A 28 -0.78 -27.78 -18.12
N CYS A 29 -0.96 -28.62 -17.09
CA CYS A 29 0.05 -28.92 -16.06
C CYS A 29 0.41 -27.85 -15.00
N TYR A 30 -0.40 -27.78 -13.93
CA TYR A 30 0.09 -27.44 -12.58
C TYR A 30 0.65 -28.72 -11.94
N ASN A 31 1.96 -28.80 -11.75
CA ASN A 31 2.59 -29.70 -10.79
C ASN A 31 3.95 -29.11 -10.42
N ILE A 32 4.08 -28.63 -9.19
CA ILE A 32 5.40 -28.35 -8.60
C ILE A 32 5.50 -29.19 -7.34
N ASP A 33 6.30 -30.24 -7.46
CA ASP A 33 6.84 -31.02 -6.36
C ASP A 33 7.58 -30.11 -5.39
N ALA A 34 7.10 -30.05 -4.14
CA ALA A 34 7.82 -29.42 -3.05
C ALA A 34 8.96 -30.34 -2.60
N GLN A 35 10.12 -30.25 -3.25
CA GLN A 35 11.36 -30.81 -2.73
C GLN A 35 12.02 -29.87 -1.71
N VAL A 36 11.77 -30.23 -0.45
CA VAL A 36 12.71 -30.28 0.68
C VAL A 36 14.12 -29.70 0.40
N ILE A 37 14.41 -28.53 0.97
CA ILE A 37 15.78 -28.11 1.28
C ILE A 37 15.99 -28.27 2.79
N GLN A 38 16.77 -29.29 3.14
CA GLN A 38 17.37 -29.46 4.47
C GLN A 38 18.66 -28.64 4.53
N HIS A 39 18.84 -27.83 5.57
CA HIS A 39 20.14 -27.76 6.24
C HIS A 39 19.97 -27.34 7.71
N PRO A 40 20.84 -27.86 8.62
CA PRO A 40 20.60 -27.95 10.05
C PRO A 40 21.22 -26.76 10.78
N LEU A 41 20.70 -26.47 11.98
CA LEU A 41 21.54 -26.35 13.16
C LEU A 41 20.66 -26.49 14.42
N ARG A 42 20.82 -27.65 15.05
CA ARG A 42 20.36 -27.96 16.40
C ARG A 42 21.01 -27.00 17.41
N ARG A 43 20.21 -26.41 18.29
CA ARG A 43 20.60 -26.21 19.70
C ARG A 43 19.48 -26.74 20.57
N ARG A 44 19.81 -27.83 21.28
CA ARG A 44 18.95 -28.64 22.13
C ARG A 44 19.06 -28.13 23.56
N TRP A 45 17.96 -27.72 24.17
CA TRP A 45 17.85 -27.46 25.61
C TRP A 45 17.13 -28.66 26.26
N PRO A 46 17.60 -29.18 27.41
CA PRO A 46 17.03 -30.38 28.00
C PRO A 46 15.76 -30.04 28.80
N VAL A 47 14.72 -30.86 28.66
CA VAL A 47 13.64 -30.91 29.65
C VAL A 47 13.39 -32.38 29.94
N SER A 48 13.46 -32.70 31.22
CA SER A 48 13.35 -34.03 31.81
C SER A 48 12.02 -34.68 31.47
N THR A 49 12.09 -35.97 31.14
CA THR A 49 10.95 -36.87 31.00
C THR A 49 10.23 -37.02 32.34
N THR A 50 8.95 -36.69 32.38
CA THR A 50 8.02 -37.38 33.28
C THR A 50 6.74 -37.61 32.49
N GLU A 51 6.45 -38.88 32.31
CA GLU A 51 5.36 -39.45 31.55
C GLU A 51 4.20 -39.67 32.53
N SER A 52 3.06 -39.02 32.28
CA SER A 52 1.77 -39.42 32.87
C SER A 52 0.62 -38.88 32.02
N ASN A 53 -0.30 -39.81 31.71
CA ASN A 53 -1.39 -39.79 30.73
C ASN A 53 -2.47 -38.69 30.94
N PRO A 54 -3.30 -38.38 29.92
CA PRO A 54 -4.14 -37.20 29.82
C PRO A 54 -5.53 -37.42 30.40
N THR A 55 -6.01 -36.52 31.25
CA THR A 55 -7.41 -36.11 31.29
C THR A 55 -7.52 -34.81 32.10
N GLU A 56 -8.39 -33.90 31.63
CA GLU A 56 -8.99 -32.77 32.34
C GLU A 56 -8.33 -31.37 32.22
N THR A 57 -9.17 -30.47 31.67
CA THR A 57 -9.14 -29.00 31.70
C THR A 57 -8.21 -28.29 30.69
N GLU A 58 -8.74 -28.05 29.48
CA GLU A 58 -8.29 -26.97 28.58
C GLU A 58 -8.42 -25.62 29.29
N SER A 59 -7.41 -25.32 30.11
CA SER A 59 -7.25 -24.03 30.75
C SER A 59 -7.05 -23.01 29.64
N GLN A 60 -7.94 -22.02 29.56
CA GLN A 60 -7.92 -20.91 28.60
C GLN A 60 -6.54 -20.25 28.54
N ALA A 61 -5.67 -20.74 27.65
CA ALA A 61 -4.33 -20.19 27.48
C ALA A 61 -4.46 -18.83 26.80
N LEU A 62 -4.21 -17.76 27.56
CA LEU A 62 -4.18 -16.41 27.02
C LEU A 62 -2.89 -16.20 26.21
N LEU A 63 -3.02 -15.84 24.94
CA LEU A 63 -1.92 -15.76 23.97
C LEU A 63 -1.46 -14.33 23.72
N PRO A 64 -0.15 -14.07 23.59
CA PRO A 64 0.35 -12.75 23.22
C PRO A 64 0.00 -12.42 21.75
N ILE A 65 -0.09 -11.12 21.45
CA ILE A 65 -0.47 -10.61 20.11
C ILE A 65 0.33 -11.21 18.94
N ARG A 66 1.61 -11.57 19.17
CA ARG A 66 2.46 -12.20 18.15
C ARG A 66 1.98 -13.61 17.80
N SER A 67 1.60 -14.40 18.80
CA SER A 67 1.07 -15.74 18.60
C SER A 67 -0.28 -15.70 17.90
N VAL A 68 -1.16 -14.77 18.31
CA VAL A 68 -2.46 -14.56 17.66
C VAL A 68 -2.28 -14.18 16.20
N SER A 69 -1.36 -13.26 15.90
CA SER A 69 -1.04 -12.87 14.54
C SER A 69 -0.54 -14.03 13.67
N GLN A 70 0.26 -14.94 14.24
CA GLN A 70 0.70 -16.16 13.54
C GLN A 70 -0.46 -17.13 13.27
N ILE A 71 -1.42 -17.22 14.18
CA ILE A 71 -2.59 -18.11 14.06
C ILE A 71 -3.59 -17.57 13.05
N THR A 72 -3.93 -16.28 13.12
CA THR A 72 -5.01 -15.68 12.32
C THR A 72 -4.53 -15.03 11.02
N GLY A 73 -3.21 -14.82 10.87
CA GLY A 73 -2.63 -14.08 9.76
C GLY A 73 -2.85 -12.56 9.83
N VAL A 74 -3.55 -12.05 10.85
CA VAL A 74 -3.84 -10.62 11.01
C VAL A 74 -2.64 -9.92 11.66
N ASN A 75 -2.20 -8.80 11.08
CA ASN A 75 -1.07 -8.03 11.60
C ASN A 75 -1.36 -7.49 13.03
N PRO A 76 -0.40 -7.50 13.99
CA PRO A 76 -0.59 -6.94 15.32
C PRO A 76 -1.05 -5.48 15.35
N ILE A 77 -0.71 -4.69 14.33
CA ILE A 77 -1.17 -3.31 14.17
C ILE A 77 -2.68 -3.28 13.85
N THR A 78 -3.15 -4.14 12.96
CA THR A 78 -4.56 -4.29 12.60
C THR A 78 -5.40 -4.73 13.80
N LEU A 79 -4.93 -5.71 14.58
CA LEU A 79 -5.60 -6.13 15.82
C LEU A 79 -5.74 -4.97 16.82
N ARG A 80 -4.71 -4.14 16.97
CA ARG A 80 -4.77 -2.93 17.83
C ARG A 80 -5.71 -1.87 17.26
N ALA A 81 -5.80 -1.75 15.94
CA ALA A 81 -6.72 -0.82 15.29
C ALA A 81 -8.18 -1.27 15.49
N TRP A 82 -8.47 -2.56 15.38
CA TRP A 82 -9.80 -3.13 15.64
C TRP A 82 -10.26 -2.92 17.09
N GLU A 83 -9.38 -3.19 18.08
CA GLU A 83 -9.64 -2.85 19.50
C GLU A 83 -9.90 -1.35 19.67
N ARG A 84 -9.02 -0.47 19.17
CA ARG A 84 -9.08 0.97 19.47
C ARG A 84 -10.21 1.72 18.75
N ARG A 85 -10.51 1.36 17.50
CA ARG A 85 -11.41 2.14 16.63
C ARG A 85 -12.84 1.64 16.64
N TYR A 86 -13.02 0.33 16.80
CA TYR A 86 -14.32 -0.31 16.62
C TYR A 86 -14.72 -1.17 17.83
N ASP A 87 -13.84 -1.29 18.84
CA ASP A 87 -14.06 -2.12 20.03
C ASP A 87 -14.45 -3.57 19.72
N LEU A 88 -13.98 -4.07 18.56
CA LEU A 88 -14.35 -5.36 18.00
C LEU A 88 -13.76 -6.55 18.76
N ILE A 89 -12.66 -6.32 19.47
CA ILE A 89 -11.95 -7.32 20.28
C ILE A 89 -11.47 -6.67 21.58
N ARG A 90 -11.61 -7.38 22.70
CA ARG A 90 -11.31 -6.85 24.04
C ARG A 90 -10.29 -7.73 24.77
N PRO A 91 -9.01 -7.69 24.38
CA PRO A 91 -7.98 -8.54 24.98
C PRO A 91 -7.74 -8.18 26.46
N THR A 92 -7.44 -9.20 27.26
CA THR A 92 -7.02 -9.02 28.66
C THR A 92 -5.65 -8.37 28.72
N ARG A 93 -5.39 -7.49 29.70
CA ARG A 93 -4.09 -6.87 29.87
C ARG A 93 -3.35 -7.45 31.09
N THR A 94 -2.06 -7.70 30.93
CA THR A 94 -1.18 -8.01 32.08
C THR A 94 -0.96 -6.79 32.95
N PRO A 95 -0.48 -6.94 34.20
CA PRO A 95 -0.08 -5.81 35.05
C PRO A 95 0.97 -4.89 34.40
N ALA A 96 1.80 -5.43 33.48
CA ALA A 96 2.78 -4.69 32.69
C ALA A 96 2.18 -3.99 31.44
N GLY A 97 0.88 -4.18 31.16
CA GLY A 97 0.17 -3.54 30.06
C GLY A 97 0.21 -4.30 28.73
N HIS A 98 0.68 -5.55 28.70
CA HIS A 98 0.68 -6.37 27.47
C HIS A 98 -0.69 -6.98 27.21
N ARG A 99 -1.10 -7.01 25.94
CA ARG A 99 -2.36 -7.65 25.50
C ARG A 99 -2.19 -9.15 25.41
N LEU A 100 -3.11 -9.86 26.04
CA LEU A 100 -3.29 -11.29 25.93
C LEU A 100 -4.70 -11.58 25.42
N TYR A 101 -4.79 -12.49 24.46
CA TYR A 101 -6.01 -12.83 23.75
C TYR A 101 -6.42 -14.24 24.16
N SER A 102 -7.70 -14.41 24.44
CA SER A 102 -8.31 -15.71 24.68
C SER A 102 -8.57 -16.45 23.38
N GLN A 103 -8.93 -17.74 23.50
CA GLN A 103 -9.41 -18.48 22.35
C GLN A 103 -10.74 -17.92 21.80
N ALA A 104 -11.56 -17.30 22.66
CA ALA A 104 -12.76 -16.60 22.24
C ALA A 104 -12.42 -15.39 21.36
N ASP A 105 -11.42 -14.60 21.75
CA ASP A 105 -10.94 -13.48 20.94
C ASP A 105 -10.45 -13.95 19.55
N ILE A 106 -9.78 -15.11 19.48
CA ILE A 106 -9.35 -15.70 18.20
C ILE A 106 -10.55 -16.06 17.33
N ARG A 107 -11.59 -16.68 17.90
CA ARG A 107 -12.83 -16.96 17.17
C ARG A 107 -13.51 -15.68 16.69
N THR A 108 -13.56 -14.65 17.53
CA THR A 108 -14.08 -13.33 17.14
C THR A 108 -13.25 -12.73 16.01
N ILE A 109 -11.92 -12.82 16.05
CA ILE A 109 -11.04 -12.36 14.97
C ILE A 109 -11.34 -13.10 13.66
N GLN A 110 -11.48 -14.42 13.71
CA GLN A 110 -11.84 -15.23 12.55
C GLN A 110 -13.22 -14.86 12.00
N ARG A 111 -14.21 -14.67 12.89
CA ARG A 111 -15.55 -14.22 12.52
C ARG A 111 -15.56 -12.82 11.90
N ILE A 112 -14.76 -11.91 12.43
CA ILE A 112 -14.56 -10.59 11.85
C ILE A 112 -13.95 -10.71 10.45
N GLN A 113 -12.98 -11.61 10.24
CA GLN A 113 -12.42 -11.88 8.92
C GLN A 113 -13.51 -12.40 7.97
N GLU A 114 -14.33 -13.38 8.38
CA GLU A 114 -15.44 -13.90 7.56
C GLU A 114 -16.46 -12.82 7.16
N LEU A 115 -16.89 -12.00 8.13
CA LEU A 115 -17.86 -10.92 7.89
C LEU A 115 -17.26 -9.79 7.04
N ALA A 116 -15.97 -9.50 7.23
CA ALA A 116 -15.26 -8.54 6.39
C ALA A 116 -15.06 -9.07 4.96
N GLU A 117 -14.80 -10.38 4.81
CA GLU A 117 -14.74 -11.08 3.52
C GLU A 117 -16.09 -11.07 2.80
N SER A 118 -17.22 -11.05 3.53
CA SER A 118 -18.55 -10.86 2.93
C SER A 118 -18.85 -9.42 2.51
N GLY A 119 -17.89 -8.50 2.62
CA GLY A 119 -18.03 -7.09 2.21
C GLY A 119 -18.71 -6.18 3.23
N MET A 120 -18.86 -6.63 4.47
CA MET A 120 -19.46 -5.82 5.54
C MET A 120 -18.45 -4.79 6.07
N GLY A 121 -18.88 -3.55 6.25
CA GLY A 121 -18.04 -2.52 6.87
C GLY A 121 -17.84 -2.77 8.37
N PHE A 122 -16.66 -2.49 8.92
CA PHE A 122 -16.34 -2.80 10.33
C PHE A 122 -17.29 -2.19 11.38
N ALA A 123 -17.90 -1.03 11.09
CA ALA A 123 -18.94 -0.46 11.96
C ALA A 123 -20.23 -1.30 11.98
N GLN A 124 -20.57 -1.92 10.84
CA GLN A 124 -21.71 -2.82 10.73
C GLN A 124 -21.39 -4.19 11.32
N ILE A 125 -20.15 -4.67 11.15
CA ILE A 125 -19.64 -5.88 11.82
C ILE A 125 -19.72 -5.73 13.34
N ALA A 126 -19.32 -4.57 13.88
CA ALA A 126 -19.40 -4.32 15.33
C ALA A 126 -20.85 -4.44 15.83
N LEU A 127 -21.81 -3.81 15.14
CA LEU A 127 -23.23 -3.91 15.47
C LEU A 127 -23.75 -5.34 15.38
N LEU A 128 -23.31 -6.11 14.39
CA LEU A 128 -23.74 -7.50 14.20
C LEU A 128 -23.16 -8.41 15.28
N LEU A 129 -21.87 -8.26 15.62
CA LEU A 129 -21.24 -9.04 16.70
C LEU A 129 -21.82 -8.70 18.07
N GLU A 130 -22.22 -7.44 18.30
CA GLU A 130 -22.97 -7.04 19.50
C GLU A 130 -24.35 -7.71 19.57
N GLN A 131 -24.99 -7.96 18.42
CA GLN A 131 -26.28 -8.65 18.32
C GLN A 131 -26.14 -10.18 18.43
N GLU A 132 -25.05 -10.76 17.93
CA GLU A 132 -24.78 -12.21 18.00
C GLU A 132 -24.43 -12.66 19.43
N GLY A 133 -23.89 -11.77 20.28
CA GLY A 133 -23.58 -12.04 21.68
C GLY A 133 -22.49 -13.11 21.89
N PRO A 134 -21.91 -13.24 23.10
CA PRO A 134 -20.77 -14.15 23.33
C PRO A 134 -21.14 -15.65 23.36
N ASP A 135 -22.43 -16.01 23.42
CA ASP A 135 -22.91 -17.34 23.82
C ASP A 135 -23.82 -18.05 22.78
N ALA A 136 -23.93 -17.56 21.54
CA ALA A 136 -24.85 -18.12 20.54
C ALA A 136 -24.27 -19.25 19.64
N ASN A 137 -23.23 -19.96 20.09
CA ASN A 137 -22.62 -21.06 19.32
C ASN A 137 -22.58 -22.38 20.11
N GLU A 138 -23.71 -22.75 20.70
CA GLU A 138 -24.09 -24.15 20.92
C GLU A 138 -25.56 -24.27 20.50
N ASP A 139 -25.86 -25.19 19.58
CA ASP A 139 -27.17 -25.48 18.98
C ASP A 139 -27.73 -24.53 17.90
N ALA A 140 -27.39 -24.82 16.64
CA ALA A 140 -28.38 -24.98 15.57
C ALA A 140 -27.73 -25.62 14.33
N GLY A 141 -27.97 -26.91 14.17
CA GLY A 141 -27.95 -27.52 12.85
C GLY A 141 -29.20 -27.13 12.06
N ASP A 142 -29.03 -27.20 10.75
CA ASP A 142 -30.04 -27.33 9.70
C ASP A 142 -30.28 -26.13 8.78
N GLU A 143 -30.41 -26.51 7.52
CA GLU A 143 -30.24 -25.80 6.25
C GLU A 143 -31.21 -24.64 6.03
N THR A 144 -30.81 -23.62 5.25
CA THR A 144 -31.51 -23.27 3.99
C THR A 144 -30.64 -22.33 3.14
N SER A 145 -30.29 -22.80 1.94
CA SER A 145 -29.73 -22.02 0.82
C SER A 145 -30.60 -20.82 0.46
N THR A 146 -30.02 -19.63 0.27
CA THR A 146 -30.56 -18.62 -0.66
C THR A 146 -29.45 -17.68 -1.14
N THR A 147 -29.07 -17.91 -2.41
CA THR A 147 -28.59 -16.95 -3.41
C THR A 147 -27.28 -16.21 -3.14
N ALA A 148 -26.19 -16.80 -3.65
CA ALA A 148 -24.92 -16.12 -3.89
C ALA A 148 -25.06 -15.02 -4.96
N PRO A 149 -24.55 -13.79 -4.75
CA PRO A 149 -24.10 -12.93 -5.83
C PRO A 149 -22.66 -13.35 -6.25
N PRO A 150 -22.24 -13.05 -7.50
CA PRO A 150 -20.93 -13.47 -7.99
C PRO A 150 -19.78 -12.67 -7.33
N THR A 151 -18.83 -13.43 -6.78
CA THR A 151 -17.39 -13.36 -7.09
C THR A 151 -16.63 -12.03 -6.85
N THR A 152 -15.92 -12.05 -5.72
CA THR A 152 -14.49 -11.66 -5.52
C THR A 152 -14.16 -10.19 -5.23
N VAL A 153 -14.11 -9.84 -3.94
CA VAL A 153 -13.28 -8.72 -3.45
C VAL A 153 -12.07 -9.33 -2.72
N ALA A 154 -10.97 -9.48 -3.45
CA ALA A 154 -9.80 -10.21 -3.00
C ALA A 154 -8.89 -9.39 -2.04
N PRO A 155 -7.97 -10.03 -1.30
CA PRO A 155 -7.02 -9.38 -0.38
C PRO A 155 -5.94 -8.57 -1.16
N PRO A 156 -4.89 -7.95 -0.55
CA PRO A 156 -4.08 -6.83 -1.09
C PRO A 156 -3.60 -6.88 -2.55
N ARG A 157 -3.44 -8.07 -3.15
CA ARG A 157 -3.16 -8.22 -4.59
C ARG A 157 -4.31 -7.74 -5.48
N SER A 158 -5.55 -7.88 -5.03
CA SER A 158 -6.72 -7.33 -5.72
C SER A 158 -6.78 -5.81 -5.64
N LEU A 159 -6.31 -5.21 -4.54
CA LEU A 159 -6.30 -3.75 -4.39
C LEU A 159 -5.37 -3.12 -5.41
N LEU A 160 -4.19 -3.71 -5.60
CA LEU A 160 -3.26 -3.33 -6.66
C LEU A 160 -3.92 -3.41 -8.04
N ASP A 161 -4.54 -4.56 -8.38
CA ASP A 161 -5.22 -4.74 -9.66
C ASP A 161 -6.40 -3.79 -9.87
N ARG A 162 -7.12 -3.43 -8.79
CA ARG A 162 -8.23 -2.48 -8.82
C ARG A 162 -7.73 -1.06 -9.05
N VAL A 163 -6.67 -0.63 -8.36
CA VAL A 163 -6.03 0.68 -8.57
C VAL A 163 -5.48 0.78 -10.00
N MET A 164 -4.79 -0.26 -10.48
CA MET A 164 -4.30 -0.29 -11.86
C MET A 164 -5.42 -0.20 -12.88
N ARG A 165 -6.52 -0.96 -12.70
CA ARG A 165 -7.70 -0.86 -13.57
C ARG A 165 -8.35 0.52 -13.52
N ALA A 166 -8.54 1.09 -12.33
CA ALA A 166 -9.09 2.43 -12.18
C ALA A 166 -8.24 3.49 -12.91
N ALA A 167 -6.91 3.34 -12.91
CA ALA A 167 -6.01 4.23 -13.66
C ALA A 167 -6.08 4.02 -15.17
N ILE A 168 -6.18 2.76 -15.63
CA ILE A 168 -6.35 2.42 -17.05
C ILE A 168 -7.68 2.96 -17.59
N ASP A 169 -8.75 2.80 -16.82
CA ASP A 169 -10.11 3.17 -17.21
C ASP A 169 -10.44 4.64 -16.86
N LEU A 170 -9.51 5.37 -16.24
CA LEU A 170 -9.68 6.74 -15.73
C LEU A 170 -10.93 6.88 -14.84
N ASP A 171 -11.16 5.91 -13.97
CA ASP A 171 -12.32 5.84 -13.08
C ASP A 171 -11.99 6.37 -11.66
N PRO A 172 -12.31 7.64 -11.34
CA PRO A 172 -12.10 8.20 -10.02
C PRO A 172 -13.01 7.61 -8.94
N SER A 173 -14.08 6.92 -9.31
CA SER A 173 -15.00 6.29 -8.37
C SER A 173 -14.45 4.95 -7.91
N GLU A 174 -13.94 4.13 -8.83
CA GLU A 174 -13.29 2.86 -8.48
C GLU A 174 -12.01 3.09 -7.67
N LEU A 175 -11.20 4.10 -8.00
CA LEU A 175 -10.01 4.43 -7.20
C LEU A 175 -10.39 4.81 -5.76
N ARG A 176 -11.47 5.57 -5.57
CA ARG A 176 -11.99 5.91 -4.24
C ARG A 176 -12.55 4.68 -3.50
N ALA A 177 -13.23 3.78 -4.20
CA ALA A 177 -13.72 2.53 -3.61
C ALA A 177 -12.57 1.62 -3.18
N ALA A 178 -11.52 1.51 -4.00
CA ALA A 178 -10.30 0.79 -3.68
C ALA A 178 -9.59 1.39 -2.46
N GLU A 179 -9.51 2.73 -2.36
CA GLU A 179 -8.95 3.42 -1.19
C GLU A 179 -9.75 3.15 0.09
N VAL A 180 -11.08 3.30 0.05
CA VAL A 180 -11.94 3.02 1.21
C VAL A 180 -11.78 1.56 1.65
N THR A 181 -11.75 0.63 0.69
CA THR A 181 -11.49 -0.79 0.97
C THR A 181 -10.10 -0.95 1.59
N ALA A 182 -9.06 -0.36 1.02
CA ALA A 182 -7.68 -0.51 1.49
C ALA A 182 -7.49 -0.01 2.92
N LEU A 183 -8.05 1.17 3.25
CA LEU A 183 -7.93 1.79 4.57
C LEU A 183 -8.67 1.06 5.69
N MET A 184 -9.47 0.05 5.35
CA MET A 184 -10.01 -0.92 6.32
C MET A 184 -8.94 -1.90 6.82
N TRP A 185 -7.91 -2.18 6.02
CA TRP A 185 -6.89 -3.22 6.28
C TRP A 185 -5.50 -2.66 6.48
N LEU A 186 -5.18 -1.56 5.81
CA LEU A 186 -3.86 -0.94 5.74
C LEU A 186 -3.86 0.40 6.46
N THR A 187 -2.68 0.79 6.96
CA THR A 187 -2.44 2.17 7.34
C THR A 187 -2.38 3.04 6.07
N PRO A 188 -2.63 4.36 6.17
CA PRO A 188 -2.44 5.25 5.02
C PRO A 188 -1.02 5.19 4.45
N GLU A 189 -0.01 5.03 5.31
CA GLU A 189 1.38 4.82 4.94
C GLU A 189 1.57 3.54 4.12
N ASP A 190 1.02 2.42 4.59
CA ASP A 190 1.14 1.13 3.90
C ASP A 190 0.33 1.11 2.60
N TYR A 191 -0.84 1.74 2.55
CA TYR A 191 -1.63 1.88 1.32
C TYR A 191 -0.86 2.70 0.28
N LEU A 192 -0.22 3.79 0.70
CA LEU A 192 0.62 4.62 -0.15
C LEU A 192 1.79 3.81 -0.74
N ARG A 193 2.56 3.11 0.12
CA ARG A 193 3.78 2.40 -0.29
C ARG A 193 3.50 1.11 -1.06
N GLU A 194 2.67 0.25 -0.51
CA GLU A 194 2.50 -1.14 -0.96
C GLU A 194 1.46 -1.29 -2.08
N VAL A 195 0.58 -0.31 -2.28
CA VAL A 195 -0.49 -0.38 -3.28
C VAL A 195 -0.38 0.74 -4.31
N LEU A 196 -0.45 1.99 -3.88
CA LEU A 196 -0.51 3.13 -4.79
C LEU A 196 0.77 3.30 -5.60
N ILE A 197 1.92 3.41 -4.92
CA ILE A 197 3.20 3.60 -5.59
C ILE A 197 3.59 2.35 -6.40
N GLU A 198 3.25 1.15 -5.89
CA GLU A 198 3.46 -0.10 -6.62
C GLU A 198 2.59 -0.17 -7.89
N ALA A 199 1.33 0.27 -7.84
CA ALA A 199 0.48 0.36 -9.02
C ALA A 199 1.06 1.30 -10.08
N LEU A 200 1.56 2.47 -9.66
CA LEU A 200 2.20 3.41 -10.56
C LEU A 200 3.45 2.81 -11.20
N ALA A 201 4.31 2.15 -10.44
CA ALA A 201 5.52 1.50 -10.96
C ALA A 201 5.18 0.45 -12.04
N GLN A 202 4.15 -0.37 -11.79
CA GLN A 202 3.71 -1.38 -12.75
C GLN A 202 3.05 -0.78 -13.99
N LEU A 203 2.38 0.37 -13.88
CA LEU A 203 1.82 1.06 -15.04
C LEU A 203 2.88 1.80 -15.87
N GLU A 204 3.88 2.39 -15.21
CA GLU A 204 5.05 3.00 -15.87
C GLU A 204 5.78 1.97 -16.73
N ALA A 205 5.92 0.74 -16.21
CA ALA A 205 6.51 -0.40 -16.91
C ALA A 205 5.75 -0.84 -18.17
N ARG A 206 4.43 -0.63 -18.23
CA ARG A 206 3.63 -1.07 -19.38
C ARG A 206 3.83 -0.14 -20.56
N THR A 207 4.17 -0.71 -21.72
CA THR A 207 4.46 0.05 -22.94
C THR A 207 3.20 0.42 -23.74
N ALA A 208 2.09 -0.32 -23.60
CA ALA A 208 0.89 -0.10 -24.40
C ALA A 208 -0.43 -0.32 -23.61
N TRP A 209 -1.23 0.74 -23.51
CA TRP A 209 -2.65 0.76 -23.08
C TRP A 209 -3.29 2.11 -23.47
N PRO A 210 -4.63 2.20 -23.59
CA PRO A 210 -5.31 3.44 -24.00
C PRO A 210 -5.03 4.61 -23.05
N ASP A 211 -4.85 5.82 -23.59
CA ASP A 211 -4.67 7.04 -22.78
C ASP A 211 -3.55 6.96 -21.71
N ARG A 212 -2.51 6.15 -21.97
CA ARG A 212 -1.42 5.85 -21.03
C ARG A 212 -0.86 7.09 -20.32
N ASP A 213 -0.46 8.11 -21.08
CA ASP A 213 0.14 9.31 -20.49
C ASP A 213 -0.85 10.04 -19.57
N LEU A 214 -2.14 10.07 -19.91
CA LEU A 214 -3.16 10.70 -19.09
C LEU A 214 -3.40 9.92 -17.79
N GLY A 215 -3.51 8.60 -17.85
CA GLY A 215 -3.71 7.79 -16.65
C GLY A 215 -2.48 7.77 -15.72
N LEU A 216 -1.26 7.82 -16.26
CA LEU A 216 -0.04 7.99 -15.46
C LEU A 216 0.00 9.35 -14.75
N VAL A 217 -0.29 10.44 -15.46
CA VAL A 217 -0.37 11.79 -14.85
C VAL A 217 -1.45 11.84 -13.77
N TRP A 218 -2.63 11.31 -14.07
CA TRP A 218 -3.75 11.32 -13.14
C TRP A 218 -3.46 10.55 -11.85
N LEU A 219 -2.96 9.31 -11.97
CA LEU A 219 -2.64 8.49 -10.82
C LEU A 219 -1.48 9.11 -10.02
N ALA A 220 -0.40 9.56 -10.67
CA ALA A 220 0.74 10.13 -9.96
C ALA A 220 0.37 11.40 -9.17
N GLU A 221 -0.47 12.28 -9.72
CA GLU A 221 -0.96 13.47 -9.00
C GLU A 221 -1.89 13.09 -7.83
N TYR A 222 -2.73 12.06 -8.00
CA TYR A 222 -3.52 11.53 -6.89
C TYR A 222 -2.62 10.99 -5.77
N ILE A 223 -1.58 10.22 -6.11
CA ILE A 223 -0.64 9.64 -5.14
C ILE A 223 0.14 10.75 -4.43
N LYS A 224 0.60 11.77 -5.15
CA LYS A 224 1.26 12.95 -4.57
C LYS A 224 0.40 13.64 -3.52
N GLY A 225 -0.90 13.82 -3.79
CA GLY A 225 -1.84 14.37 -2.82
C GLY A 225 -1.96 13.52 -1.54
N ARG A 226 -1.93 12.19 -1.66
CA ARG A 226 -1.94 11.27 -0.51
C ARG A 226 -0.62 11.28 0.26
N ALA A 227 0.50 11.33 -0.45
CA ALA A 227 1.82 11.46 0.14
C ALA A 227 1.94 12.73 1.00
N GLU A 228 1.50 13.87 0.49
CA GLU A 228 1.51 15.15 1.24
C GLU A 228 0.63 15.08 2.49
N TRP A 229 -0.56 14.44 2.42
CA TRP A 229 -1.41 14.22 3.59
C TRP A 229 -0.74 13.34 4.66
N VAL A 230 -0.05 12.27 4.25
CA VAL A 230 0.73 11.40 5.14
C VAL A 230 1.90 12.18 5.79
N ALA A 231 2.57 13.07 5.05
CA ALA A 231 3.65 13.90 5.58
C ALA A 231 3.19 14.91 6.64
N ASP A 232 2.01 15.51 6.47
CA ASP A 232 1.50 16.58 7.33
C ASP A 232 0.76 16.06 8.59
N ALA A 233 0.72 14.75 8.84
CA ALA A 233 0.09 14.20 10.04
C ALA A 233 0.71 14.75 11.34
N PRO A 234 -0.10 15.08 12.37
CA PRO A 234 0.36 15.77 13.58
C PRO A 234 1.46 15.02 14.34
N GLY A 235 2.47 15.74 14.83
CA GLY A 235 3.56 15.19 15.64
C GLY A 235 4.95 15.19 14.99
N ARG A 236 5.07 15.65 13.74
CA ARG A 236 6.32 15.64 12.96
C ARG A 236 6.97 17.03 12.74
N ALA A 237 6.44 18.07 13.40
CA ALA A 237 6.75 19.48 13.11
C ALA A 237 8.18 19.95 13.44
N THR A 238 8.98 19.17 14.18
CA THR A 238 10.32 19.57 14.63
C THR A 238 11.47 18.98 13.82
N ALA A 239 11.19 18.05 12.89
CA ALA A 239 12.21 17.44 12.06
C ALA A 239 12.71 18.41 10.97
N PRO A 240 13.98 18.29 10.53
CA PRO A 240 14.50 19.11 9.44
C PRO A 240 13.70 18.86 8.15
N VAL A 241 13.37 19.95 7.46
CA VAL A 241 12.57 19.89 6.23
C VAL A 241 13.45 19.44 5.06
N VAL A 242 13.04 18.36 4.41
CA VAL A 242 13.66 17.86 3.18
C VAL A 242 12.69 18.08 2.03
N VAL A 243 13.15 18.79 0.99
CA VAL A 243 12.34 19.07 -0.20
C VAL A 243 12.79 18.18 -1.35
N ILE A 244 11.85 17.51 -2.01
CA ILE A 244 12.11 16.75 -3.24
C ILE A 244 11.52 17.51 -4.42
N ASP A 245 12.32 17.66 -5.46
CA ASP A 245 12.06 18.52 -6.61
C ASP A 245 12.17 17.73 -7.90
N ASN A 246 11.05 17.56 -8.61
CA ASN A 246 11.05 16.90 -9.91
C ASN A 246 11.36 17.93 -11.02
N LEU A 247 12.50 17.77 -11.67
CA LEU A 247 12.95 18.64 -12.75
C LEU A 247 12.53 18.16 -14.14
N VAL A 248 11.95 16.96 -14.27
CA VAL A 248 11.52 16.42 -15.56
C VAL A 248 10.32 17.24 -16.09
N PRO A 249 10.47 18.03 -17.17
CA PRO A 249 9.44 18.96 -17.60
C PRO A 249 8.17 18.24 -18.06
N GLY A 250 7.01 18.72 -17.57
CA GLY A 250 5.70 18.19 -17.97
C GLY A 250 5.40 16.77 -17.49
N ARG A 251 6.28 16.16 -16.70
CA ARG A 251 6.07 14.84 -16.10
C ARG A 251 5.69 14.98 -14.63
N PRO A 252 4.77 14.14 -14.12
CA PRO A 252 4.49 14.04 -12.70
C PRO A 252 5.68 13.39 -11.99
N PHE A 253 5.62 13.27 -10.66
CA PHE A 253 6.58 12.44 -9.94
C PHE A 253 6.44 10.97 -10.37
N SER A 254 7.56 10.32 -10.65
CA SER A 254 7.58 8.88 -10.94
C SER A 254 7.35 8.05 -9.67
N ALA A 255 7.06 6.77 -9.85
CA ALA A 255 6.99 5.83 -8.72
C ALA A 255 8.29 5.83 -7.90
N GLY A 256 9.46 5.91 -8.55
CA GLY A 256 10.76 6.01 -7.87
C GLY A 256 10.88 7.28 -7.00
N GLY A 257 10.46 8.44 -7.51
CA GLY A 257 10.47 9.69 -6.76
C GLY A 257 9.53 9.65 -5.54
N LEU A 258 8.36 9.03 -5.68
CA LEU A 258 7.41 8.85 -4.58
C LEU A 258 7.87 7.79 -3.57
N ARG A 259 8.60 6.75 -4.01
CA ARG A 259 9.27 5.81 -3.09
C ARG A 259 10.35 6.51 -2.28
N LEU A 260 11.19 7.35 -2.90
CA LEU A 260 12.20 8.15 -2.18
C LEU A 260 11.55 9.01 -1.09
N PHE A 261 10.41 9.63 -1.41
CA PHE A 261 9.61 10.37 -0.42
C PHE A 261 9.25 9.50 0.78
N THR A 262 8.67 8.31 0.55
CA THR A 262 8.28 7.42 1.65
C THR A 262 9.48 6.95 2.47
N ALA A 263 10.62 6.68 1.82
CA ALA A 263 11.81 6.17 2.50
C ALA A 263 12.48 7.24 3.38
N LEU A 264 12.50 8.51 2.94
CA LEU A 264 12.96 9.64 3.76
C LEU A 264 11.98 9.94 4.91
N HIS A 265 10.69 9.74 4.67
CA HIS A 265 9.67 9.87 5.71
C HIS A 265 9.82 8.79 6.79
N ASP A 266 10.12 7.54 6.41
CA ASP A 266 10.44 6.45 7.34
C ASP A 266 11.67 6.77 8.20
N ASP A 267 12.67 7.44 7.62
CA ASP A 267 13.83 8.00 8.32
C ASP A 267 13.51 9.21 9.22
N GLN A 268 12.22 9.51 9.44
CA GLN A 268 11.72 10.56 10.34
C GLN A 268 11.99 12.00 9.86
N PHE A 269 12.36 12.19 8.59
CA PHE A 269 12.46 13.54 8.02
C PHE A 269 11.07 14.15 7.77
N HIS A 270 10.95 15.48 7.88
CA HIS A 270 9.75 16.18 7.42
C HIS A 270 9.87 16.45 5.91
N VAL A 271 9.38 15.52 5.10
CA VAL A 271 9.54 15.55 3.65
C VAL A 271 8.41 16.32 2.97
N ARG A 272 8.74 17.17 1.99
CA ARG A 272 7.78 17.90 1.15
C ARG A 272 8.10 17.70 -0.33
N LEU A 273 7.06 17.50 -1.13
CA LEU A 273 7.16 17.42 -2.59
C LEU A 273 6.91 18.81 -3.18
N LEU A 274 7.82 19.32 -4.01
CA LEU A 274 7.55 20.55 -4.75
C LEU A 274 6.47 20.33 -5.83
N PRO A 275 5.58 21.30 -6.08
CA PRO A 275 4.72 21.26 -7.24
C PRO A 275 5.51 21.14 -8.54
N THR A 276 4.97 20.36 -9.47
CA THR A 276 5.50 20.26 -10.84
C THR A 276 5.17 21.55 -11.63
N GLY A 277 5.94 21.83 -12.69
CA GLY A 277 5.69 23.00 -13.56
C GLY A 277 6.19 24.35 -13.03
N LEU A 278 6.88 24.38 -11.88
CA LEU A 278 7.50 25.61 -11.37
C LEU A 278 8.75 25.98 -12.16
N ASN A 279 9.00 27.29 -12.33
CA ASN A 279 10.29 27.79 -12.79
C ASN A 279 11.32 27.86 -11.64
N GLU A 280 12.60 28.01 -11.96
CA GLU A 280 13.69 27.95 -10.97
C GLU A 280 13.57 29.02 -9.87
N THR A 281 13.09 30.21 -10.21
CA THR A 281 12.82 31.28 -9.25
C THR A 281 11.74 30.87 -8.26
N GLN A 282 10.63 30.29 -8.74
CA GLN A 282 9.53 29.81 -7.90
C GLN A 282 9.97 28.64 -7.02
N ARG A 283 10.73 27.68 -7.55
CA ARG A 283 11.28 26.56 -6.77
C ARG A 283 12.15 27.04 -5.62
N THR A 284 13.07 27.96 -5.91
CA THR A 284 13.94 28.59 -4.91
C THR A 284 13.15 29.32 -3.82
N GLN A 285 12.10 30.05 -4.20
CA GLN A 285 11.24 30.76 -3.25
C GLN A 285 10.48 29.80 -2.33
N MET A 286 9.92 28.71 -2.87
CA MET A 286 9.19 27.71 -2.08
C MET A 286 10.11 26.97 -1.13
N ALA A 287 11.25 26.45 -1.61
CA ALA A 287 12.23 25.75 -0.78
C ALA A 287 12.70 26.64 0.39
N ARG A 288 12.93 27.93 0.13
CA ARG A 288 13.28 28.90 1.18
C ARG A 288 12.15 29.10 2.18
N ARG A 289 10.91 29.29 1.71
CA ARG A 289 9.75 29.54 2.60
C ARG A 289 9.41 28.36 3.49
N TRP A 290 9.62 27.14 3.00
CA TRP A 290 9.48 25.92 3.80
C TRP A 290 10.65 25.66 4.75
N GLY A 291 11.71 26.49 4.72
CA GLY A 291 12.88 26.30 5.57
C GLY A 291 13.66 25.03 5.25
N ALA A 292 13.72 24.65 3.97
CA ALA A 292 14.40 23.44 3.54
C ALA A 292 15.85 23.39 4.04
N ARG A 293 16.26 22.25 4.59
CA ARG A 293 17.63 21.95 5.02
C ARG A 293 18.36 21.10 3.98
N ALA A 294 17.64 20.20 3.34
CA ALA A 294 18.07 19.49 2.14
C ALA A 294 17.07 19.73 1.00
N TRP A 295 17.60 19.85 -0.21
CA TRP A 295 16.84 20.02 -1.45
C TRP A 295 17.34 18.99 -2.47
N ILE A 296 16.57 17.93 -2.64
CA ILE A 296 16.86 16.83 -3.56
C ILE A 296 16.26 17.15 -4.91
N ARG A 297 17.08 17.18 -5.95
CA ARG A 297 16.68 17.36 -7.34
C ARG A 297 16.64 15.99 -8.01
N LEU A 298 15.48 15.63 -8.54
CA LEU A 298 15.28 14.46 -9.38
C LEU A 298 15.38 14.91 -10.83
N ASP A 299 16.42 14.46 -11.51
CA ASP A 299 16.69 14.71 -12.92
C ASP A 299 17.29 13.45 -13.53
N THR A 300 17.02 13.22 -14.81
CA THR A 300 17.68 12.19 -15.61
C THR A 300 19.09 12.59 -16.02
N THR A 301 19.45 13.88 -15.88
CA THR A 301 20.78 14.39 -16.24
C THR A 301 21.31 15.33 -15.15
N ARG A 302 22.34 14.89 -14.42
CA ARG A 302 23.04 15.77 -13.48
C ARG A 302 23.80 16.88 -14.25
N PRO A 303 23.68 18.15 -13.85
CA PRO A 303 24.45 19.23 -14.47
C PRO A 303 25.95 19.07 -14.19
N GLU A 304 26.80 19.49 -15.14
CA GLU A 304 28.27 19.37 -15.05
C GLU A 304 28.85 20.06 -13.80
N ASN A 305 28.29 21.22 -13.44
CA ASN A 305 28.66 21.98 -12.25
C ASN A 305 27.43 22.16 -11.33
N PRO A 306 27.07 21.12 -10.56
CA PRO A 306 25.90 21.17 -9.72
C PRO A 306 26.09 22.18 -8.60
N THR A 307 25.08 23.04 -8.41
CA THR A 307 25.03 23.89 -7.23
C THR A 307 24.99 23.02 -5.99
N THR A 308 25.85 23.29 -5.01
CA THR A 308 25.95 22.51 -3.76
C THR A 308 25.04 23.05 -2.65
N SER A 309 24.60 24.31 -2.78
CA SER A 309 23.67 24.96 -1.86
C SER A 309 22.81 26.00 -2.58
N ALA A 310 21.50 25.93 -2.36
CA ALA A 310 20.52 26.86 -2.92
C ALA A 310 19.40 27.08 -1.90
N ALA A 311 18.82 28.29 -1.87
CA ALA A 311 17.77 28.65 -0.91
C ALA A 311 18.13 28.46 0.58
N GLY A 312 19.41 28.31 0.94
CA GLY A 312 19.86 28.00 2.31
C GLY A 312 19.83 26.51 2.67
N ALA A 313 19.49 25.65 1.69
CA ALA A 313 19.49 24.20 1.76
C ALA A 313 20.71 23.62 1.03
N ARG A 314 21.21 22.48 1.52
CA ARG A 314 22.18 21.66 0.77
C ARG A 314 21.45 20.98 -0.39
N VAL A 315 22.03 21.04 -1.59
CA VAL A 315 21.41 20.48 -2.80
C VAL A 315 22.00 19.10 -3.08
N PHE A 316 21.12 18.14 -3.32
CA PHE A 316 21.45 16.76 -3.68
C PHE A 316 20.87 16.43 -5.04
N TRP A 317 21.54 15.57 -5.78
CA TRP A 317 21.09 15.09 -7.08
C TRP A 317 20.91 13.59 -6.97
N CYS A 318 19.69 13.12 -7.20
CA CYS A 318 19.38 11.70 -7.13
C CYS A 318 18.83 11.28 -8.48
N GLU A 319 19.66 10.53 -9.19
CA GLU A 319 19.30 9.90 -10.45
C GLU A 319 18.47 8.67 -10.10
N LEU A 320 17.19 8.69 -10.46
CA LEU A 320 16.30 7.55 -10.30
C LEU A 320 15.94 7.07 -11.70
N PRO A 321 16.31 5.83 -12.07
CA PRO A 321 16.15 5.37 -13.43
C PRO A 321 14.66 5.23 -13.77
N LEU A 322 14.28 5.79 -14.92
CA LEU A 322 13.06 5.40 -15.63
C LEU A 322 13.40 4.13 -16.39
N LEU A 323 13.18 2.97 -15.78
CA LEU A 323 13.47 1.68 -16.40
C LEU A 323 12.38 1.33 -17.43
N GLU A 324 12.80 1.01 -18.65
CA GLU A 324 11.94 0.42 -19.68
C GLU A 324 12.13 -1.11 -19.69
N PRO A 325 11.08 -1.89 -20.02
CA PRO A 325 11.21 -3.34 -20.19
C PRO A 325 12.18 -3.68 -21.31
N GLU A 326 13.01 -4.69 -21.11
CA GLU A 326 13.87 -5.24 -22.17
C GLU A 326 13.09 -6.20 -23.08
N ASP A 327 13.57 -6.41 -24.32
CA ASP A 327 12.94 -7.35 -25.25
C ASP A 327 12.94 -8.77 -24.66
N GLY A 328 11.74 -9.31 -24.41
CA GLY A 328 11.55 -10.63 -23.82
C GLY A 328 11.45 -10.65 -22.29
N ASP A 329 11.48 -9.49 -21.62
CA ASP A 329 11.23 -9.41 -20.17
C ASP A 329 9.84 -9.94 -19.83
N GLN A 330 9.78 -10.89 -18.89
CA GLN A 330 8.53 -11.13 -18.17
C GLN A 330 8.29 -9.98 -17.21
N ALA A 331 7.01 -9.60 -17.03
CA ALA A 331 6.64 -8.51 -16.13
C ALA A 331 7.16 -8.70 -14.70
N VAL A 332 7.25 -9.95 -14.23
CA VAL A 332 7.77 -10.30 -12.89
C VAL A 332 9.27 -9.99 -12.78
N ASP A 333 10.05 -10.41 -13.78
CA ASP A 333 11.50 -10.23 -13.79
C ASP A 333 11.86 -8.75 -13.92
N PHE A 334 11.15 -8.01 -14.77
CA PHE A 334 11.25 -6.56 -14.87
C PHE A 334 10.98 -5.88 -13.52
N MET A 335 9.87 -6.22 -12.85
CA MET A 335 9.50 -5.58 -11.58
C MET A 335 10.43 -5.95 -10.42
N GLN A 336 11.08 -7.10 -10.47
CA GLN A 336 12.14 -7.45 -9.52
C GLN A 336 13.39 -6.61 -9.76
N ARG A 337 13.86 -6.53 -11.01
CA ARG A 337 15.01 -5.72 -11.41
C ARG A 337 14.80 -4.23 -11.12
N TRP A 338 13.61 -3.71 -11.43
CA TRP A 338 13.21 -2.34 -11.12
C TRP A 338 13.31 -2.07 -9.62
N ARG A 339 12.78 -2.97 -8.77
CA ARG A 339 12.88 -2.84 -7.31
C ARG A 339 14.33 -2.81 -6.84
N GLU A 340 15.17 -3.72 -7.33
CA GLU A 340 16.57 -3.81 -6.90
C GLU A 340 17.39 -2.57 -7.28
N LEU A 341 17.16 -2.02 -8.48
CA LEU A 341 17.87 -0.81 -8.96
C LEU A 341 17.37 0.44 -8.26
N VAL A 342 16.05 0.66 -8.22
CA VAL A 342 15.46 1.84 -7.59
C VAL A 342 15.76 1.86 -6.09
N GLU A 343 15.70 0.72 -5.40
CA GLU A 343 16.01 0.67 -3.96
C GLU A 343 17.48 1.02 -3.68
N ARG A 344 18.41 0.59 -4.54
CA ARG A 344 19.83 0.92 -4.42
C ARG A 344 20.07 2.43 -4.55
N ASP A 345 19.49 3.06 -5.55
CA ASP A 345 19.70 4.49 -5.81
C ASP A 345 18.98 5.36 -4.77
N ILE A 346 17.79 4.92 -4.32
CA ILE A 346 17.10 5.53 -3.17
C ILE A 346 17.97 5.43 -1.91
N GLN A 347 18.54 4.27 -1.63
CA GLN A 347 19.39 4.07 -0.45
C GLN A 347 20.62 4.97 -0.50
N HIS A 348 21.28 5.08 -1.65
CA HIS A 348 22.41 5.98 -1.84
C HIS A 348 22.02 7.45 -1.56
N CYS A 349 20.90 7.90 -2.11
CA CYS A 349 20.36 9.24 -1.90
C CYS A 349 20.05 9.51 -0.42
N ARG A 350 19.41 8.56 0.27
CA ARG A 350 19.07 8.65 1.70
C ARG A 350 20.30 8.79 2.57
N GLU A 351 21.35 8.02 2.29
CA GLU A 351 22.59 8.06 3.05
C GLU A 351 23.28 9.42 2.94
N GLN A 352 23.33 10.01 1.74
CA GLN A 352 23.89 11.36 1.55
C GLN A 352 23.14 12.43 2.35
N VAL A 353 21.80 12.35 2.38
CA VAL A 353 20.97 13.29 3.15
C VAL A 353 21.16 13.08 4.65
N ALA A 354 21.20 11.82 5.10
CA ALA A 354 21.41 11.46 6.49
C ALA A 354 22.79 11.89 7.01
N GLU A 355 23.85 11.71 6.22
CA GLU A 355 25.20 12.17 6.55
C GLU A 355 25.24 13.70 6.67
N ALA A 356 24.50 14.40 5.81
CA ALA A 356 24.49 15.85 5.77
C ALA A 356 23.69 16.54 6.87
N LEU A 357 22.58 15.92 7.32
CA LEU A 357 21.64 16.51 8.27
C LEU A 357 21.63 15.83 9.64
N GLY A 358 22.18 14.62 9.75
CA GLY A 358 21.90 13.70 10.85
C GLY A 358 20.53 13.04 10.70
N ARG A 359 20.41 11.77 11.08
CA ARG A 359 19.10 11.12 11.16
C ARG A 359 18.32 11.68 12.36
N PRO A 360 17.08 12.18 12.16
CA PRO A 360 16.26 12.62 13.26
C PRO A 360 16.03 11.46 14.26
N GLU A 361 16.07 11.76 15.56
CA GLU A 361 15.65 10.77 16.55
C GLU A 361 14.15 10.51 16.38
N PRO A 362 13.70 9.23 16.48
CA PRO A 362 12.29 8.92 16.42
C PRO A 362 11.57 9.69 17.53
N ALA A 363 10.49 10.38 17.17
CA ALA A 363 9.72 11.15 18.13
C ALA A 363 9.34 10.26 19.32
N PRO A 364 9.58 10.70 20.57
CA PRO A 364 9.21 9.89 21.73
C PRO A 364 7.73 9.60 21.65
N VAL A 365 7.37 8.31 21.65
CA VAL A 365 5.99 7.86 21.68
C VAL A 365 5.36 8.46 22.93
N ARG A 366 4.64 9.58 22.79
CA ARG A 366 3.84 10.13 23.86
C ARG A 366 2.74 9.13 24.10
N LEU A 367 2.95 8.24 25.07
CA LEU A 367 1.89 7.46 25.69
C LEU A 367 0.96 8.49 26.35
N THR A 368 -0.05 8.93 25.60
CA THR A 368 -1.18 9.65 26.16
C THR A 368 -1.85 8.68 27.12
N ARG A 369 -1.57 8.86 28.42
CA ARG A 369 -2.41 8.32 29.49
C ARG A 369 -3.77 8.99 29.35
N HIS A 370 -4.73 8.28 28.79
CA HIS A 370 -6.15 8.53 28.96
C HIS A 370 -6.76 7.36 29.68
#